data_AF-A0A947RG87-F1
#
_entry.id   AF-A0A947RG87-F1
#
_cell.length_a   1.000
_cell.length_b   1.000
_cell.length_c   1.000
_cell.angle_alpha   90.00
_cell.angle_beta   90.00
_cell.angle_gamma   90.00
#
_symmetry.space_group_name_H-M   'P 1'
#
loop_
_entity.id
_entity.type
_entity.pdbx_description
1 polymer ?
#
loop_
_entity_poly.entity_id
_entity_poly.type
_entity_poly.pdbx_seq_one_letter_code
_entity_poly.pdbx_strand_id
1 'polypeptide(L)' 'MSADKIGSTKKYTVADVYREASSLLKNEMQGIKNKPLSKTEEVKMEKLAKLLSNNVLKEMNIV' A
#
# COMPACT_ATOMS: atom_id res chain seq x y z
N MET A 1 18.30 -2.24 -35.00
CA MET A 1 18.02 -1.11 -34.09
C MET A 1 16.63 -1.31 -33.54
N SER A 2 16.51 -1.87 -32.33
CA SER A 2 15.22 -2.25 -31.73
C SER A 2 14.60 -1.03 -31.05
N ALA A 3 13.40 -0.67 -31.52
CA ALA A 3 12.55 0.33 -30.88
C ALA A 3 11.90 -0.30 -29.63
N ASP A 4 12.61 -0.32 -28.51
CA ASP A 4 12.08 -0.88 -27.25
C ASP A 4 11.74 0.24 -26.24
N LYS A 5 10.44 0.43 -26.08
CA LYS A 5 9.73 0.84 -24.85
C LYS A 5 10.00 2.25 -24.32
N ILE A 6 9.48 3.24 -25.04
CA ILE A 6 9.15 4.54 -24.45
C ILE A 6 7.98 4.36 -23.47
N GLY A 7 8.28 4.40 -22.18
CA GLY A 7 7.41 4.86 -21.10
C GLY A 7 6.00 4.24 -21.02
N SER A 8 5.88 3.02 -20.49
CA SER A 8 4.61 2.61 -19.90
C SER A 8 4.40 3.41 -18.61
N THR A 9 3.80 4.60 -18.70
CA THR A 9 3.31 5.36 -17.56
C THR A 9 2.27 4.51 -16.84
N LYS A 10 2.71 3.66 -15.91
CA LYS A 10 1.80 2.85 -15.10
C LYS A 10 0.87 3.82 -14.37
N LYS A 11 -0.40 3.81 -14.75
CA LYS A 11 -1.45 4.53 -14.03
C LYS A 11 -1.66 3.78 -12.73
N TYR A 12 -1.20 4.36 -11.63
CA TYR A 12 -1.50 3.85 -10.30
C TYR A 12 -2.94 4.22 -9.96
N THR A 13 -3.74 3.22 -9.60
CA THR A 13 -5.07 3.47 -9.06
C THR A 13 -4.98 3.71 -7.55
N VAL A 14 -5.98 4.39 -7.01
CA VAL A 14 -6.21 4.50 -5.57
C VAL A 14 -6.18 3.12 -4.88
N ALA A 15 -6.70 2.08 -5.53
CA ALA A 15 -6.66 0.70 -5.03
C ALA A 15 -5.25 0.10 -4.97
N ASP A 16 -4.35 0.48 -5.88
CA ASP A 16 -2.95 0.06 -5.84
C ASP A 16 -2.25 0.67 -4.63
N VAL A 17 -2.49 1.96 -4.35
CA VAL A 17 -1.93 2.67 -3.19
C VAL A 17 -2.40 2.03 -1.87
N TYR A 18 -3.68 1.66 -1.76
CA TYR A 18 -4.19 0.93 -0.58
C TYR A 18 -3.50 -0.43 -0.38
N ARG A 19 -3.31 -1.18 -1.47
CA ARG A 19 -2.71 -2.51 -1.43
C ARG A 19 -1.25 -2.43 -1.00
N GLU A 20 -0.50 -1.48 -1.55
CA GLU A 20 0.91 -1.29 -1.26
C GLU A 20 1.13 -0.82 0.18
N ALA A 21 0.35 0.15 0.65
CA ALA A 21 0.38 0.59 2.05
C ALA A 21 0.03 -0.55 3.02
N SER A 22 -0.98 -1.37 2.71
CA SER A 22 -1.34 -2.52 3.55
C SER A 22 -0.25 -3.59 3.56
N SER A 23 0.43 -3.82 2.44
CA SER A 23 1.52 -4.80 2.37
C SER A 23 2.73 -4.34 3.17
N LEU A 24 3.12 -3.07 3.06
CA LEU A 24 4.21 -2.47 3.82
C LEU A 24 3.94 -2.56 5.32
N LEU A 25 2.74 -2.18 5.77
CA LEU A 25 2.36 -2.27 7.18
C LEU A 25 2.41 -3.70 7.70
N LYS A 26 1.86 -4.67 6.96
CA LYS A 26 1.90 -6.08 7.38
C LYS A 26 3.34 -6.59 7.51
N ASN A 27 4.23 -6.22 6.58
CA ASN A 27 5.63 -6.62 6.60
C ASN A 27 6.41 -6.00 7.77
N GLU A 28 6.29 -4.70 8.00
CA GLU A 28 6.93 -4.01 9.14
C GLU A 28 6.47 -4.60 10.49
N MET A 29 5.17 -4.86 10.62
CA MET A 29 4.61 -5.39 11.86
C MET A 29 5.03 -6.84 12.13
N GLN A 30 5.18 -7.66 11.09
CA GLN A 30 5.73 -9.00 11.21
C GLN A 30 7.22 -8.97 11.59
N GLY A 31 8.00 -8.05 11.03
CA GLY A 31 9.42 -7.85 11.38
C GLY A 31 9.63 -7.44 12.84
N ILE A 32 8.71 -6.68 13.42
CA ILE A 32 8.76 -6.27 14.84
C ILE A 32 8.39 -7.42 15.79
N LYS A 33 7.40 -8.25 15.43
CA LYS A 33 6.88 -9.28 16.33
C LYS A 33 7.50 -10.68 16.15
N ASN A 34 8.25 -10.93 15.08
CA ASN A 34 8.76 -12.26 14.70
C ASN A 34 7.69 -13.37 14.78
N LYS A 35 6.41 -12.99 14.63
CA LYS A 35 5.24 -13.85 14.76
C LYS A 35 4.17 -13.37 13.79
N PRO A 36 3.38 -14.29 13.21
CA PRO A 36 2.26 -13.93 12.36
C PRO A 36 1.25 -13.08 13.15
N LEU A 37 0.62 -12.13 12.45
CA LEU A 37 -0.42 -11.29 13.03
C LEU A 37 -1.63 -12.15 13.41
N SER A 38 -2.22 -11.88 14.57
CA SER A 38 -3.54 -12.42 14.89
C SER A 38 -4.60 -11.80 13.97
N LYS A 39 -5.73 -12.48 13.78
CA LYS A 39 -6.86 -11.97 12.96
C LYS A 39 -7.29 -10.56 13.37
N THR A 40 -7.31 -10.26 14.66
CA THR A 40 -7.65 -8.92 15.17
C THR A 40 -6.63 -7.87 14.75
N GLU A 41 -5.35 -8.23 14.72
CA GLU A 41 -4.28 -7.34 14.27
C GLU A 41 -4.32 -7.15 12.75
N GLU A 42 -4.62 -8.19 11.98
CA GLU A 42 -4.81 -8.07 10.53
C GLU A 42 -5.92 -7.06 10.19
N VAL A 43 -7.07 -7.16 10.86
CA VAL A 43 -8.20 -6.22 10.67
C VAL A 43 -7.80 -4.79 11.08
N LYS A 44 -7.02 -4.62 12.15
CA LYS A 44 -6.53 -3.30 12.56
C LYS A 44 -5.52 -2.73 11.55
N MET A 45 -4.65 -3.57 11.00
CA MET A 45 -3.68 -3.19 9.97
C MET A 45 -4.36 -2.79 8.68
N GLU A 46 -5.41 -3.49 8.27
CA GLU A 46 -6.20 -3.09 7.08
C GLU A 46 -6.90 -1.75 7.27
N LYS A 47 -7.46 -1.50 8.46
CA LYS A 47 -8.03 -0.18 8.78
C LYS A 47 -6.97 0.92 8.80
N LEU A 48 -5.80 0.65 9.36
CA LEU A 48 -4.68 1.59 9.40
C LEU A 48 -4.16 1.89 7.99
N ALA A 49 -4.01 0.88 7.14
CA ALA A 49 -3.62 1.03 5.74
C ALA A 49 -4.61 1.92 4.98
N LYS A 50 -5.91 1.71 5.17
CA LYS A 50 -6.95 2.53 4.54
C LYS A 50 -6.89 3.99 5.00
N LEU A 51 -6.63 4.25 6.28
CA LEU A 51 -6.44 5.61 6.80
C LEU A 51 -5.18 6.27 6.23
N LEU A 52 -4.06 5.56 6.20
CA LEU A 52 -2.80 6.08 5.68
C LEU A 52 -2.90 6.43 4.21
N SER A 53 -3.42 5.51 3.39
CA SER A 53 -3.63 5.79 1.97
C SER A 53 -4.65 6.90 1.73
N ASN A 54 -5.71 7.04 2.54
CA ASN A 54 -6.60 8.20 2.44
C ASN A 54 -5.85 9.52 2.70
N ASN A 55 -4.95 9.55 3.67
CA ASN A 55 -4.13 10.74 3.94
C ASN A 55 -3.17 11.02 2.79
N VAL A 56 -2.49 10.00 2.26
CA VAL A 56 -1.60 10.17 1.09
C VAL A 56 -2.39 10.68 -0.12
N LEU A 57 -3.55 10.13 -0.41
CA LEU A 57 -4.38 10.56 -1.54
C LEU A 57 -4.88 12.00 -1.38
N LYS A 58 -5.18 12.44 -0.14
CA LYS A 58 -5.48 13.84 0.17
C LYS A 58 -4.27 14.74 -0.04
N GLU A 59 -3.08 14.35 0.44
CA GLU A 59 -1.85 15.12 0.22
C GLU A 59 -1.51 15.23 -1.29
N MET A 60 -1.86 14.21 -2.07
CA MET A 60 -1.72 14.21 -3.53
C MET A 60 -2.84 14.97 -4.26
N ASN A 61 -3.81 15.58 -3.56
CA ASN A 61 -4.99 16.25 -4.14
C ASN A 61 -5.81 15.36 -5.11
N ILE A 62 -5.86 14.04 -4.85
CA ILE A 62 -6.59 13.09 -5.71
C ILE A 62 -8.06 12.96 -5.28
N VAL A 63 -8.38 13.26 -4.01
CA VAL A 63 -9.71 13.12 -3.39
C VAL A 63 -10.00 14.23 -2.41
#